data_AF-A0A9Q4BKB4-F1
#
_entry.id   AF-A0A9Q4BKB4-F1
#
_cell.length_a   1.000
_cell.length_b   1.000
_cell.length_c   1.000
_cell.angle_alpha   90.00
_cell.angle_beta   90.00
_cell.angle_gamma   90.00
#
_symmetry.space_group_name_H-M   'P 1'
#
loop_
_entity.id
_entity.type
_entity.pdbx_description
1 polymer ?
#
loop_
_entity_poly.entity_id
_entity_poly.type
_entity_poly.pdbx_seq_one_letter_code
_entity_poly.pdbx_strand_id
1 'polypeptide(L)' 'MKAMGNSSKGNLGDADIHAWKGSVEKSRERYTKAKLVIPGHGSTGGIEIFRHTIDTFSK' A
#
# COMPACT_ATOMS: atom_id res chain seq x y z
N MET A 1 -9.89 17.53 -4.46
CA MET A 1 -10.62 16.34 -4.97
C MET A 1 -9.87 15.75 -6.16
N LYS A 2 -9.45 14.48 -6.07
CA LYS A 2 -9.23 13.54 -7.18
C LYS A 2 -9.18 12.15 -6.54
N ALA A 3 -10.33 11.46 -6.59
CA ALA A 3 -10.64 10.29 -7.43
C ALA A 3 -10.39 9.00 -6.62
N MET A 4 -11.42 8.45 -5.96
CA MET A 4 -12.40 7.52 -6.55
C MET A 4 -11.72 6.29 -7.17
N GLY A 5 -11.95 5.15 -6.52
CA GLY A 5 -11.66 3.78 -6.92
C GLY A 5 -10.94 3.58 -8.24
N ASN A 6 -9.63 3.41 -8.18
CA ASN A 6 -8.93 2.63 -9.18
C ASN A 6 -7.74 1.96 -8.51
N SER A 7 -7.71 0.62 -8.54
CA SER A 7 -6.58 -0.23 -8.14
C SER A 7 -5.37 -0.08 -9.09
N SER A 8 -5.13 1.14 -9.58
CA SER A 8 -4.00 1.50 -10.44
C SER A 8 -2.86 1.99 -9.56
N LYS A 9 -1.61 1.63 -9.89
CA LYS A 9 -0.37 1.95 -9.17
C LYS A 9 -0.11 3.45 -8.92
N GLY A 10 -0.96 4.35 -9.41
CA GLY A 10 -0.82 5.80 -9.27
C GLY A 10 0.32 6.34 -10.14
N ASN A 11 0.94 7.45 -9.71
CA ASN A 11 2.15 7.96 -10.33
C ASN A 11 3.38 7.20 -9.81
N LEU A 12 4.23 6.70 -10.71
CA LEU A 12 5.44 5.95 -10.40
C LEU A 12 6.74 6.67 -10.78
N GLY A 13 6.68 7.94 -11.22
CA GLY A 13 7.83 8.65 -11.77
C GLY A 13 9.07 8.67 -10.86
N ASP A 14 8.87 8.80 -9.55
CA ASP A 14 9.94 8.80 -8.53
C ASP A 14 9.96 7.52 -7.67
N ALA A 15 9.17 6.51 -8.03
CA ALA A 15 8.99 5.31 -7.23
C ALA A 15 10.06 4.26 -7.53
N ASP A 16 10.67 3.68 -6.49
CA ASP A 16 11.43 2.44 -6.63
C ASP A 16 10.49 1.23 -6.59
N ILE A 17 10.05 0.79 -7.77
CA ILE A 17 9.11 -0.33 -7.93
C ILE A 17 9.71 -1.67 -7.51
N HIS A 18 11.03 -1.82 -7.54
CA HIS A 18 11.71 -3.07 -7.19
C HIS A 18 11.82 -3.22 -5.66
N ALA A 19 12.04 -2.11 -4.95
CA ALA A 19 12.08 -2.08 -3.49
C ALA A 19 10.70 -2.02 -2.83
N TRP A 20 9.66 -1.55 -3.54
CA TRP A 20 8.35 -1.23 -2.96
C TRP A 20 7.73 -2.39 -2.18
N LYS A 21 7.67 -3.58 -2.79
CA LYS A 21 7.10 -4.78 -2.16
C LYS A 21 7.79 -5.10 -0.83
N GLY A 22 9.13 -5.15 -0.84
CA GLY A 22 9.92 -5.46 0.35
C GLY A 22 9.75 -4.43 1.46
N SER A 23 9.64 -3.14 1.11
CA SER A 23 9.38 -2.06 2.07
C SER A 23 8.02 -2.20 2.77
N VAL A 24 6.99 -2.59 2.01
CA VAL A 24 5.65 -2.82 2.55
C VAL A 24 5.60 -4.09 3.41
N GLU A 25 6.29 -5.17 3.02
CA GLU A 25 6.40 -6.40 3.81
C GLU A 25 7.06 -6.15 5.17
N LYS A 26 8.18 -5.44 5.19
CA LYS A 26 8.87 -5.03 6.44
C LYS A 26 7.97 -4.20 7.34
N SER A 27 7.17 -3.30 6.76
CA SER A 27 6.22 -2.48 7.50
C SER A 27 5.12 -3.34 8.14
N ARG A 28 4.54 -4.28 7.38
CA ARG A 28 3.52 -5.22 7.88
C ARG A 28 4.07 -6.08 9.02
N GLU A 29 5.30 -6.58 8.89
CA GLU A 29 5.97 -7.40 9.90
C GLU A 29 6.30 -6.62 11.18
N ARG A 30 6.67 -5.35 11.05
CA ARG A 30 6.89 -4.46 12.19
C ARG A 30 5.59 -4.14 12.94
N TYR A 31 4.49 -4.01 12.22
CA TYR A 31 3.19 -3.58 12.75
C TYR A 31 2.12 -4.66 12.66
N THR A 32 2.44 -5.89 13.05
CA THR A 32 1.54 -7.06 12.97
C THR A 32 0.22 -6.91 13.74
N LYS A 33 0.18 -6.02 14.75
CA LYS A 33 -1.01 -5.74 15.57
C LYS A 33 -1.72 -4.43 15.20
N ALA A 34 -1.36 -3.81 14.06
CA ALA A 34 -2.01 -2.59 13.60
C ALA A 34 -3.53 -2.81 13.43
N LYS A 35 -4.32 -2.08 14.21
CA LYS A 35 -5.79 -2.09 14.11
C LYS A 35 -6.32 -1.07 13.11
N LEU A 36 -5.54 -0.04 12.82
CA LEU A 36 -5.87 1.04 11.90
C LEU A 36 -4.63 1.39 11.06
N VAL A 37 -4.83 1.49 9.75
CA VAL A 37 -3.87 1.90 8.75
C VAL A 37 -4.54 2.99 7.91
N ILE A 38 -3.88 4.14 7.80
CA ILE A 38 -4.37 5.31 7.08
C ILE A 38 -3.53 5.46 5.81
N PRO A 39 -4.07 5.17 4.61
CA PRO A 39 -3.34 5.37 3.37
C PRO A 39 -3.31 6.84 2.96
N GLY A 40 -2.40 7.21 2.06
CA GLY A 40 -2.35 8.58 1.51
C GLY A 40 -3.58 8.95 0.66
N HIS A 41 -4.19 7.95 0.02
CA HIS A 41 -5.44 8.08 -0.74
C HIS A 41 -6.36 6.87 -0.49
N GLY A 42 -7.67 7.07 -0.60
CA GLY A 42 -8.68 6.02 -0.41
C GLY A 42 -9.17 5.90 1.03
N SER A 43 -9.85 4.79 1.32
CA SER A 43 -10.45 4.53 2.63
C SER A 43 -9.44 3.96 3.62
N THR A 44 -9.56 4.35 4.89
CA THR A 44 -8.84 3.73 6.01
C THR A 44 -9.28 2.29 6.23
N GLY A 45 -8.39 1.47 6.77
CA GLY A 45 -8.66 0.06 7.04
C GLY A 45 -7.68 -0.48 8.08
N GLY A 46 -7.50 -1.78 8.10
CA GLY A 46 -6.54 -2.49 8.95
C GLY A 46 -5.34 -3.01 8.16
N ILE A 47 -4.76 -4.09 8.67
CA ILE A 47 -3.56 -4.74 8.12
C ILE A 47 -3.73 -5.24 6.68
N GLU A 48 -4.97 -5.41 6.20
CA GLU A 48 -5.30 -5.81 4.84
C GLU A 48 -4.84 -4.80 3.78
N ILE A 49 -4.68 -3.51 4.14
CA ILE A 49 -4.16 -2.48 3.23
C ILE A 49 -2.74 -2.84 2.78
N PHE A 50 -1.87 -3.30 3.70
CA PHE A 50 -0.52 -3.72 3.33
C PHE A 50 -0.55 -4.89 2.34
N ARG A 51 -1.45 -5.86 2.53
CA ARG A 51 -1.60 -7.00 1.60
C ARG A 51 -2.06 -6.54 0.23
N HIS A 52 -3.03 -5.62 0.16
CA HIS A 52 -3.49 -5.05 -1.11
C HIS A 52 -2.37 -4.31 -1.85
N THR A 53 -1.56 -3.52 -1.14
CA THR A 53 -0.40 -2.85 -1.74
C THR A 53 0.63 -3.87 -2.23
N ILE A 54 0.92 -4.93 -1.47
CA ILE A 54 1.85 -5.99 -1.91
C ILE A 54 1.35 -6.65 -3.20
N ASP A 55 0.08 -7.01 -3.31
CA ASP A 55 -0.49 -7.62 -4.53
C ASP A 55 -0.40 -6.69 -5.74
N THR A 56 -0.66 -5.40 -5.51
CA THR A 56 -0.59 -4.37 -6.56
C THR A 56 0.80 -4.29 -7.20
N PHE A 57 1.87 -4.49 -6.42
CA PHE A 57 3.26 -4.46 -6.89
C PHE A 57 3.87 -5.86 -7.10
N SER A 58 3.06 -6.93 -7.05
CA SER A 58 3.49 -8.30 -7.34
C SER A 58 3.16 -8.77 -8.77
N LYS A 59 2.59 -7.88 -9.59
CA LYS A 59 2.29 -8.06 -11.01
C LYS A 59 3.08 -7.07 -11.86
#